data_AF-A0A846CZJ2-F1
#
_entry.id   AF-A0A846CZJ2-F1
#
_cell.length_a   1.000
_cell.length_b   1.000
_cell.length_c   1.000
_cell.angle_alpha   90.00
_cell.angle_beta   90.00
_cell.angle_gamma   90.00
#
_symmetry.space_group_name_H-M   'P 1'
#
loop_
_entity.id
_entity.type
_entity.pdbx_description
1 polymer ?
#
loop_
_entity_poly.entity_id
_entity_poly.type
_entity_poly.pdbx_seq_one_letter_code
_entity_poly.pdbx_strand_id
1 'polypeptide(L)' 'MKSQVQEAVNIAQSLSLAEQLELLKILSTIIQKNHALETQSIPEGDNTEFSAESFSKSWQQAVTGQTLPISQIWEGIDLD' A
#
# COMPACT_ATOMS: atom_id res chain seq x y z
N MET A 1 -7.39 26.76 7.71
CA MET A 1 -8.20 25.74 7.00
C MET A 1 -7.58 24.39 7.29
N LYS A 2 -8.29 23.45 7.91
CA LYS A 2 -7.78 22.07 8.01
C LYS A 2 -7.78 21.49 6.60
N SER A 3 -6.67 20.92 6.17
CA SER A 3 -6.59 20.24 4.88
C SER A 3 -7.62 19.11 4.85
N GLN A 4 -8.32 18.92 3.73
CA GLN A 4 -9.28 17.81 3.55
C GLN A 4 -8.62 16.44 3.82
N VAL A 5 -7.32 16.34 3.56
CA VAL A 5 -6.51 15.16 3.89
C VAL A 5 -6.45 14.93 5.41
N GLN A 6 -6.30 15.98 6.21
CA GLN A 6 -6.26 15.86 7.66
C GLN A 6 -7.60 15.39 8.23
N GLU A 7 -8.70 15.84 7.63
CA GLU A 7 -10.04 15.40 8.02
C GLU A 7 -10.28 13.92 7.67
N ALA A 8 -9.86 13.49 6.47
CA ALA A 8 -9.89 12.07 6.09
C ALA A 8 -9.03 11.19 7.01
N VAL A 9 -7.85 11.66 7.43
CA VAL A 9 -7.00 10.95 8.41
C VAL A 9 -7.69 10.81 9.76
N ASN A 10 -8.33 11.87 10.26
CA ASN A 10 -9.04 11.81 11.53
C ASN A 10 -10.23 10.83 11.48
N ILE A 11 -10.95 10.78 10.36
CA ILE A 11 -12.04 9.82 10.14
C ILE A 11 -11.47 8.39 10.13
N ALA A 12 -10.40 8.13 9.36
CA ALA A 12 -9.78 6.80 9.29
C ALA A 12 -9.30 6.28 10.65
N GLN A 13 -8.79 7.17 11.51
CA GLN A 13 -8.38 6.83 12.89
C GLN A 13 -9.55 6.46 13.80
N SER A 14 -10.76 6.95 13.51
CA SER A 14 -11.97 6.66 14.30
C SER A 14 -12.67 5.35 13.92
N LEU A 15 -12.31 4.76 12.78
CA LEU A 15 -12.88 3.52 12.27
C LEU A 15 -12.38 2.30 13.05
N SER A 16 -13.18 1.23 13.06
CA SER A 16 -12.75 -0.08 13.53
C SER A 16 -11.68 -0.70 12.61
N LEU A 17 -10.95 -1.70 13.08
CA LEU A 17 -9.93 -2.38 12.27
C LEU A 17 -10.52 -2.98 10.97
N ALA A 18 -11.73 -3.53 11.02
CA ALA A 18 -12.39 -4.10 9.85
C ALA A 18 -12.69 -3.03 8.79
N GLU A 19 -13.22 -1.88 9.23
CA GLU A 19 -13.51 -0.74 8.35
C GLU A 19 -12.22 -0.10 7.82
N GLN A 20 -11.15 -0.06 8.61
CA GLN A 20 -9.83 0.42 8.16
C GLN A 20 -9.26 -0.47 7.04
N LEU A 21 -9.37 -1.79 7.15
CA LEU A 21 -8.92 -2.73 6.12
C LEU A 21 -9.78 -2.63 4.85
N GLU A 22 -11.10 -2.43 4.99
CA GLU A 22 -11.99 -2.21 3.86
C GLU A 22 -11.68 -0.89 3.14
N LEU A 23 -11.49 0.19 3.90
CA LEU A 23 -11.06 1.49 3.37
C LEU A 23 -9.74 1.35 2.60
N LEU A 24 -8.77 0.63 3.15
CA LEU A 24 -7.48 0.37 2.50
C LEU A 24 -7.65 -0.38 1.17
N LYS A 25 -8.50 -1.41 1.12
CA LYS A 25 -8.82 -2.15 -0.12
C LYS A 25 -9.43 -1.23 -1.20
N ILE A 26 -10.36 -0.37 -0.79
CA ILE A 26 -10.99 0.59 -1.70
C ILE A 26 -9.95 1.56 -2.25
N LEU A 27 -9.12 2.14 -1.36
CA LEU A 27 -8.07 3.07 -1.75
C LEU A 27 -7.04 2.42 -2.68
N SER A 28 -6.60 1.18 -2.40
CA SER A 28 -5.66 0.47 -3.28
C SER A 28 -6.25 0.28 -4.68
N THR A 29 -7.54 -0.08 -4.76
CA THR A 29 -8.26 -0.25 -6.03
C THR A 29 -8.35 1.06 -6.81
N ILE A 30 -8.63 2.17 -6.13
CA ILE A 30 -8.69 3.51 -6.75
C ILE A 30 -7.32 3.89 -7.31
N ILE A 31 -6.25 3.72 -6.52
CA ILE A 31 -4.87 4.02 -6.93
C ILE A 31 -4.48 3.19 -8.15
N GLN A 32 -4.73 1.88 -8.12
CA GLN A 32 -4.47 0.99 -9.25
C GLN A 32 -5.21 1.41 -10.51
N LYS A 33 -6.51 1.76 -10.40
CA LYS A 33 -7.30 2.22 -11.55
C LYS A 33 -6.78 3.55 -12.11
N ASN A 34 -6.44 4.50 -11.25
CA ASN A 34 -5.91 5.79 -11.69
C ASN A 34 -4.56 5.63 -12.40
N HIS A 35 -3.65 4.81 -11.86
CA HIS A 35 -2.37 4.53 -12.53
C HIS A 35 -2.52 3.70 -13.80
N ALA A 36 -3.44 2.74 -13.85
CA ALA A 36 -3.73 2.00 -15.09
C ALA A 36 -4.28 2.93 -16.20
N LEU A 37 -4.97 4.01 -15.84
CA LEU A 37 -5.41 5.03 -16.80
C LEU A 37 -4.25 5.92 -17.28
N GLU A 38 -3.25 6.18 -16.42
CA GLU A 38 -2.05 6.95 -16.77
C GLU A 38 -1.04 6.13 -17.60
N THR A 39 -1.03 4.81 -17.42
CA THR A 39 -0.12 3.87 -18.09
C THR A 39 -0.94 2.93 -18.96
N GLN A 40 -1.09 3.23 -20.26
CA GLN A 40 -1.70 2.34 -21.27
C GLN A 40 -0.87 1.05 -21.54
N SER A 41 -0.31 0.42 -20.51
CA SER A 41 0.50 -0.79 -20.59
C SER A 41 0.60 -1.43 -19.21
N ILE A 42 -0.41 -2.21 -18.82
CA ILE A 42 -0.19 -3.29 -17.86
C ILE A 42 -0.62 -4.58 -18.59
N PRO A 43 0.27 -5.57 -18.76
CA PRO A 43 -0.10 -6.82 -19.40
C PRO A 43 -1.24 -7.48 -18.61
N GLU A 44 -2.25 -7.97 -19.32
CA GLU A 44 -3.32 -8.81 -18.78
C GLU A 44 -2.70 -10.04 -18.11
N GLY A 45 -2.49 -9.99 -16.80
CA GLY A 45 -1.82 -11.08 -16.07
C GLY A 45 -1.46 -10.76 -14.63
N ASP A 46 -1.29 -9.49 -14.26
CA ASP A 46 -1.04 -9.12 -12.87
C ASP A 46 -2.36 -9.13 -12.08
N ASN A 47 -2.73 -10.31 -11.59
CA ASN A 47 -3.75 -10.51 -10.56
C ASN A 47 -3.27 -9.93 -9.21
N THR A 48 -2.96 -8.63 -9.19
CA THR A 48 -2.57 -7.90 -7.98
C THR A 48 -3.83 -7.47 -7.23
N GLU A 49 -4.73 -8.43 -6.99
CA GLU A 49 -5.88 -8.21 -6.12
C GLU A 49 -5.38 -7.94 -4.70
N PHE A 50 -5.94 -6.91 -4.06
CA PHE A 50 -5.60 -6.60 -2.68
C PHE A 50 -5.92 -7.78 -1.76
N SER A 51 -4.89 -8.30 -1.09
CA SER A 51 -5.02 -9.32 -0.04
C SER A 51 -4.82 -8.68 1.33
N ALA A 52 -5.88 -8.66 2.14
CA ALA A 52 -5.85 -8.16 3.52
C ALA A 52 -4.90 -8.98 4.41
N GLU A 53 -4.78 -10.28 4.15
CA GLU A 53 -3.88 -11.17 4.87
C GLU A 53 -2.41 -10.84 4.55
N SER A 54 -2.09 -10.71 3.26
CA SER A 54 -0.74 -10.33 2.82
C SER A 54 -0.34 -8.96 3.36
N PHE A 55 -1.28 -8.00 3.36
CA PHE A 55 -1.06 -6.68 3.95
C PHE A 55 -0.83 -6.76 5.46
N SER A 56 -1.66 -7.49 6.20
CA SER A 56 -1.50 -7.62 7.66
C SER A 56 -0.15 -8.21 8.03
N LYS A 57 0.28 -9.24 7.29
CA LYS A 57 1.58 -9.87 7.46
C LYS A 57 2.74 -8.90 7.18
N SER A 58 2.71 -8.19 6.06
CA SER A 58 3.76 -7.24 5.70
C SER A 58 3.81 -6.05 6.66
N TRP A 59 2.64 -5.58 7.13
CA TRP A 59 2.54 -4.53 8.13
C TRP A 59 3.15 -4.95 9.47
N GLN A 60 2.84 -6.16 9.94
CA GLN A 60 3.44 -6.71 11.16
C GLN A 60 4.96 -6.83 11.03
N GLN A 61 5.47 -7.26 9.88
CA GLN A 61 6.91 -7.31 9.61
C GLN A 61 7.54 -5.90 9.70
N ALA A 62 6.91 -4.89 9.11
CA ALA A 62 7.40 -3.52 9.15
C ALA A 62 7.43 -2.94 10.57
N VAL A 63 6.33 -3.11 11.33
CA VAL A 63 6.23 -2.58 12.71
C VAL A 63 7.18 -3.29 13.67
N THR A 64 7.46 -4.58 13.45
CA THR A 64 8.38 -5.36 14.29
C THR A 64 9.85 -5.24 13.87
N GLY A 65 10.15 -4.43 12.85
CA GLY A 65 11.52 -4.27 12.34
C GLY A 65 12.06 -5.50 11.61
N GLN A 66 11.19 -6.42 11.20
CA GLN A 66 11.53 -7.57 10.33
C GLN A 66 11.52 -7.16 8.85
N THR A 67 12.01 -5.97 8.55
CA THR A 67 12.17 -5.46 7.18
C THR A 67 13.59 -4.94 7.01
N LEU A 68 14.14 -5.11 5.81
CA LEU A 68 15.41 -4.50 5.45
C LEU A 68 15.15 -3.15 4.77
N PRO A 69 15.93 -2.10 5.08
CA PRO A 69 15.85 -0.85 4.33
C PRO A 69 16.14 -1.11 2.85
N ILE A 70 15.40 -0.44 1.97
CA ILE A 70 15.57 -0.60 0.52
C ILE A 70 17.00 -0.28 0.08
N SER A 71 17.67 0.64 0.79
CA SER A 71 19.08 1.00 0.55
C SER A 71 20.04 -0.17 0.77
N GLN A 72 19.71 -1.10 1.68
CA GLN A 72 20.54 -2.28 1.97
C GLN A 72 20.32 -3.43 0.99
N ILE A 73 19.25 -3.40 0.20
CA ILE A 73 19.01 -4.40 -0.85
C ILE A 73 20.02 -4.26 -1.98
N TRP A 74 20.53 -3.04 -2.20
CA TRP A 74 21.51 -2.72 -3.24
C TRP A 74 22.97 -2.80 -2.73
N GLU A 75 23.18 -2.94 -1.42
CA GLU A 75 24.51 -3.21 -0.86
C GLU A 75 24.95 -4.63 -1.26
N GLY A 76 25.86 -4.74 -2.22
CA GLY A 76 26.41 -6.01 -2.71
C GLY A 76 25.98 -6.41 -4.12
N ILE A 77 25.21 -5.57 -4.82
CA ILE A 77 25.02 -5.70 -6.27
C ILE A 77 26.12 -4.85 -6.92
N ASP A 78 27.30 -5.45 -7.14
CA ASP A 78 28.30 -4.90 -8.06
C ASP A 78 27.72 -4.98 -9.47
N LEU A 79 27.44 -3.82 -10.05
CA LEU A 79 27.10 -3.70 -11.47
C LEU A 79 28.42 -3.69 -12.26
N ASP A 80 28.92 -4.87 -12.59
CA ASP A 80 29.97 -5.05 -13.61
C ASP A 80 29.44 -4.71 -15.02
#